data_AF-A2Z842-F1
#
_entry.id   AF-A2Z842-F1
#
_cell.length_a   1.000
_cell.length_b   1.000
_cell.length_c   1.000
_cell.angle_alpha   90.00
_cell.angle_beta   90.00
_cell.angle_gamma   90.00
#
_symmetry.space_group_name_H-M   'P 1'
#
loop_
_entity.id
_entity.type
_entity.pdbx_description
1 polymer ?
#
loop_
_entity_poly.entity_id
_entity_poly.type
_entity_poly.pdbx_seq_one_letter_code
_entity_poly.pdbx_strand_id
1 'polypeptide(L)'
;MQRSLRDIAALYNCEASLEKVEEFRRAEGLSSISSKCFKAANLSAILIDDGIDFDKMLELEAHKAFAPTVGRILRIEKLAETIINDRIKLDT
;
A
#
# COMPACT_ATOMS: atom_id res chain seq x y z
N MET A 1 -13.83 12.73 11.05
CA MET A 1 -14.61 11.80 10.20
C MET A 1 -15.37 12.48 9.07
N GLN A 2 -16.07 13.60 9.29
CA GLN A 2 -16.89 14.22 8.22
C GLN A 2 -16.09 14.95 7.11
N ARG A 3 -14.83 15.35 7.38
CA ARG A 3 -13.93 15.91 6.35
C ARG A 3 -13.39 14.81 5.43
N SER A 4 -12.85 13.73 6.00
CA SER A 4 -12.32 12.60 5.23
C SER A 4 -13.33 11.97 4.27
N LEU A 5 -14.62 11.91 4.64
CA LEU A 5 -15.66 11.41 3.74
C LEU A 5 -15.95 12.37 2.57
N ARG A 6 -15.96 13.68 2.82
CA ARG A 6 -16.16 14.68 1.76
C ARG A 6 -14.99 14.72 0.80
N ASP A 7 -13.77 14.64 1.32
CA ASP A 7 -12.55 14.69 0.50
C ASP A 7 -12.47 13.47 -0.43
N ILE A 8 -12.78 12.27 0.08
CA ILE A 8 -12.78 11.06 -0.76
C ILE A 8 -13.94 11.04 -1.77
N ALA A 9 -15.13 11.51 -1.37
CA ALA A 9 -16.27 11.61 -2.28
C ALA A 9 -16.02 12.62 -3.40
N ALA A 10 -15.38 13.77 -3.09
CA ALA A 10 -14.95 14.73 -4.09
C ALA A 10 -13.90 14.12 -5.04
N LEU A 11 -12.91 13.38 -4.51
CA LEU A 11 -11.91 12.67 -5.33
C LEU A 11 -12.56 11.63 -6.26
N TYR A 12 -13.59 10.94 -5.79
CA TYR A 12 -14.31 9.93 -6.56
C TYR A 12 -15.42 10.51 -7.44
N ASN A 13 -15.71 11.81 -7.33
CA ASN A 13 -16.83 12.49 -7.97
C ASN A 13 -18.17 11.78 -7.68
N CYS A 14 -18.41 11.45 -6.42
CA CYS A 14 -19.66 10.84 -5.95
C CYS A 14 -20.23 11.61 -4.75
N GLU A 15 -21.44 11.22 -4.31
CA GLU A 15 -22.06 11.80 -3.13
C GLU A 15 -21.24 11.52 -1.86
N ALA A 16 -21.22 12.48 -0.93
CA ALA A 16 -20.52 12.36 0.35
C ALA A 16 -21.25 11.47 1.36
N SER A 17 -21.51 10.21 0.98
CA SER A 17 -22.07 9.15 1.82
C SER A 17 -21.18 7.91 1.79
N LEU A 18 -21.20 7.13 2.86
CA LEU A 18 -20.42 5.88 2.93
C LEU A 18 -20.84 4.90 1.84
N GLU A 19 -22.15 4.78 1.60
CA GLU A 19 -22.74 3.91 0.58
C GLU A 19 -22.20 4.24 -0.82
N LYS A 20 -22.21 5.52 -1.23
CA LYS A 20 -21.73 5.93 -2.56
C LYS A 20 -20.24 5.80 -2.73
N VAL A 21 -19.46 6.05 -1.68
CA VAL A 21 -18.02 5.80 -1.70
C VAL A 21 -17.72 4.31 -1.84
N GLU A 22 -18.46 3.45 -1.16
CA GLU A 22 -18.28 1.99 -1.26
C GLU A 22 -18.74 1.41 -2.61
N GLU A 23 -19.88 1.86 -3.14
CA GLU A 23 -20.34 1.49 -4.48
C GLU A 23 -19.28 1.81 -5.54
N PHE A 24 -18.73 3.02 -5.48
CA PHE A 24 -17.66 3.45 -6.37
C PHE A 24 -16.42 2.55 -6.25
N ARG A 25 -16.00 2.24 -5.01
CA ARG A 25 -14.84 1.36 -4.78
C ARG A 25 -15.08 -0.06 -5.31
N ARG A 26 -16.28 -0.61 -5.15
CA ARG A 26 -16.61 -1.94 -5.69
C ARG A 26 -16.60 -1.95 -7.21
N ALA A 27 -17.09 -0.90 -7.86
CA ALA A 27 -17.16 -0.80 -9.31
C ALA A 27 -15.77 -0.60 -9.97
N GLU A 28 -14.91 0.23 -9.39
CA GLU A 28 -13.60 0.56 -9.96
C GLU A 28 -12.51 -0.47 -9.67
N GLY A 29 -12.60 -1.14 -8.52
CA GLY A 29 -11.58 -2.08 -8.05
C GLY A 29 -10.31 -1.42 -7.51
N LEU A 30 -9.55 -2.21 -6.74
CA LEU A 30 -8.45 -1.74 -5.90
C LEU A 30 -7.36 -0.98 -6.66
N SER A 31 -6.93 -1.48 -7.82
CA SER A 31 -5.84 -0.86 -8.60
C SER A 31 -6.21 0.54 -9.11
N SER A 32 -7.42 0.71 -9.68
CA SER A 32 -7.90 2.01 -10.15
C SER A 32 -8.00 3.02 -9.00
N ILE A 33 -8.58 2.59 -7.87
CA ILE A 33 -8.73 3.43 -6.67
C ILE A 33 -7.36 3.86 -6.14
N SER A 34 -6.41 2.92 -6.01
CA SER A 34 -5.04 3.24 -5.61
C SER A 34 -4.41 4.25 -6.57
N SER A 35 -4.55 4.08 -7.88
CA SER A 35 -4.03 5.05 -8.85
C SER A 35 -4.62 6.46 -8.65
N LYS A 36 -5.94 6.57 -8.45
CA LYS A 36 -6.60 7.87 -8.18
C LYS A 36 -6.08 8.51 -6.89
N CYS A 37 -6.02 7.75 -5.80
CA CYS A 37 -5.56 8.24 -4.51
C CYS A 37 -4.09 8.68 -4.53
N PHE A 38 -3.19 7.86 -5.09
CA PHE A 38 -1.76 8.16 -5.14
C PHE A 38 -1.46 9.35 -6.04
N LYS A 39 -2.15 9.48 -7.18
CA LYS A 39 -2.05 10.66 -8.04
C LYS A 39 -2.52 11.93 -7.33
N ALA A 40 -3.67 11.88 -6.64
CA ALA A 40 -4.20 13.03 -5.92
C ALA A 40 -3.32 13.45 -4.73
N ALA A 41 -2.65 12.48 -4.09
CA ALA A 41 -1.68 12.74 -3.03
C ALA A 41 -0.35 13.32 -3.54
N ASN A 42 -0.12 13.33 -4.87
CA ASN A 42 1.08 13.87 -5.51
C ASN A 42 2.39 13.32 -4.90
N LEU A 43 2.45 12.00 -4.72
CA LEU A 43 3.60 11.34 -4.11
C LEU A 43 4.78 11.25 -5.08
N SER A 44 5.95 11.71 -4.66
CA SER A 44 7.19 11.58 -5.42
C SER A 44 7.86 10.21 -5.25
N ALA A 45 7.60 9.52 -4.14
CA ALA A 45 8.19 8.23 -3.85
C ALA A 45 7.30 7.37 -2.95
N ILE A 46 7.49 6.05 -3.04
CA ILE A 46 6.92 5.04 -2.15
C ILE A 46 8.08 4.25 -1.54
N LEU A 47 8.15 4.22 -0.22
CA LEU A 47 9.12 3.40 0.52
C LEU A 47 8.36 2.36 1.33
N ILE A 48 8.63 1.08 1.09
CA ILE A 48 7.86 -0.04 1.66
C ILE A 48 8.73 -0.83 2.63
N ASP A 49 8.24 -0.99 3.84
CA ASP A 49 8.71 -2.02 4.77
C ASP A 49 7.97 -3.33 4.43
N ASP A 50 8.68 -4.27 3.85
CA ASP A 50 8.20 -5.60 3.44
C ASP A 50 8.56 -6.70 4.46
N GLY A 51 8.97 -6.33 5.67
CA GLY A 51 9.36 -7.28 6.72
C GLY A 51 8.19 -8.07 7.35
N ILE A 52 6.97 -7.91 6.83
CA ILE A 52 5.77 -8.65 7.22
C ILE A 52 5.14 -9.27 5.99
N ASP A 53 4.96 -10.59 6.00
CA ASP A 53 4.28 -11.30 4.93
C ASP A 53 2.76 -11.14 5.04
N PHE A 54 2.15 -10.59 3.99
CA PHE A 54 0.71 -10.59 3.80
C PHE A 54 0.34 -11.45 2.59
N ASP A 55 -0.78 -12.16 2.68
CA ASP A 55 -1.29 -13.10 1.66
C ASP A 55 -1.46 -12.46 0.25
N LYS A 56 -1.64 -11.14 0.19
CA LYS A 56 -1.88 -10.37 -1.03
C LYS A 56 -0.90 -9.21 -1.22
N MET A 57 0.28 -9.30 -0.59
CA MET A 57 1.31 -8.28 -0.80
C MET A 57 1.74 -8.28 -2.27
N LEU A 58 1.82 -7.10 -2.87
CA LEU A 58 2.38 -6.95 -4.20
C LEU A 58 3.90 -6.92 -4.11
N GLU A 59 4.56 -7.42 -5.16
CA GLU A 59 6.00 -7.24 -5.34
C GLU A 59 6.37 -5.76 -5.38
N LEU A 60 7.56 -5.41 -4.88
CA LEU A 60 8.05 -4.02 -4.79
C LEU A 60 7.89 -3.26 -6.12
N GLU A 61 8.25 -3.91 -7.23
CA GLU A 61 8.20 -3.32 -8.58
C GLU A 61 6.78 -2.96 -9.04
N ALA A 62 5.76 -3.67 -8.57
CA ALA A 62 4.37 -3.38 -8.93
C ALA A 62 3.93 -1.98 -8.47
N HIS A 63 4.56 -1.44 -7.41
CA HIS A 63 4.23 -0.12 -6.88
C HIS A 63 4.69 1.04 -7.77
N LYS A 64 5.54 0.80 -8.78
CA LYS A 64 5.96 1.82 -9.77
C LYS A 64 4.78 2.33 -10.61
N ALA A 65 3.66 1.62 -10.62
CA ALA A 65 2.40 2.09 -11.20
C ALA A 65 1.81 3.31 -10.47
N PHE A 66 2.25 3.59 -9.23
CA PHE A 66 1.66 4.62 -8.36
C PHE A 66 2.58 5.79 -8.02
N ALA A 67 3.90 5.61 -8.12
CA ALA A 67 4.89 6.69 -7.91
C ALA A 67 6.14 6.45 -8.77
N PRO A 68 6.87 7.51 -9.17
CA PRO A 68 8.02 7.38 -10.05
C PRO A 68 9.24 6.72 -9.36
N THR A 69 9.32 6.81 -8.04
CA THR A 69 10.40 6.19 -7.25
C THR A 69 9.81 5.22 -6.25
N VAL A 70 10.32 3.99 -6.24
CA VAL A 70 9.94 2.96 -5.27
C VAL A 70 11.19 2.38 -4.64
N GLY A 71 11.19 2.22 -3.32
CA GLY A 71 12.31 1.65 -2.58
C GLY A 71 11.85 0.77 -1.42
N ARG A 72 12.74 -0.12 -1.00
CA ARG A 72 12.52 -0.99 0.14
C ARG A 72 13.14 -0.39 1.40
N ILE A 73 12.42 -0.44 2.51
CA ILE A 73 12.93 -0.19 3.86
C ILE A 73 13.30 -1.54 4.46
N LEU A 74 14.57 -1.70 4.84
CA LEU A 74 15.05 -2.91 5.48
C LEU A 74 14.63 -2.91 6.97
N ARG A 75 13.75 -3.85 7.34
CA ARG A 75 13.44 -4.11 8.74
C ARG A 75 14.55 -4.92 9.40
N ILE A 76 15.29 -4.29 10.31
CA ILE A 76 16.48 -4.88 10.93
C ILE A 76 16.16 -6.09 11.82
N GLU A 77 15.00 -6.09 12.46
CA GLU A 77 14.54 -7.18 13.34
C GLU A 77 14.32 -8.45 12.53
N LYS A 78 13.70 -8.32 11.35
CA LYS A 78 13.46 -9.45 10.46
C LYS A 78 14.77 -10.01 9.91
N LEU A 79 15.69 -9.13 9.52
CA LEU A 79 17.03 -9.54 9.08
C LEU A 79 17.80 -10.25 10.20
N ALA A 80 17.78 -9.71 11.42
CA ALA A 80 18.43 -10.31 12.57
C ALA A 80 17.86 -11.71 12.87
N GLU A 81 16.53 -11.85 12.87
CA GLU A 81 15.85 -13.15 13.02
C GLU A 81 16.31 -14.15 11.95
N THR A 82 16.35 -13.76 10.67
CA THR A 82 16.84 -14.63 9.58
C THR A 82 18.28 -15.09 9.81
N ILE A 83 19.19 -14.17 10.14
CA ILE A 83 20.61 -14.50 10.38
C ILE A 83 20.76 -15.47 11.56
N ILE A 84 20.02 -15.25 12.65
CA ILE A 84 20.07 -16.12 13.84
C ILE A 84 19.54 -17.51 13.49
N ASN A 85 18.39 -17.60 12.81
CA ASN A 85 17.77 -18.87 12.44
C ASN A 85 18.62 -19.68 11.45
N ASP A 86 19.28 -19.01 10.50
CA ASP A 86 20.15 -19.69 9.53
C ASP A 86 21.42 -20.23 10.19
N ARG A 87 21.97 -19.54 11.20
CA ARG A 87 23.08 -20.07 12.00
C ARG A 87 22.67 -21.31 12.80
N ILE A 88 21.52 -21.28 13.45
CA ILE A 88 21.02 -22.42 14.24
C ILE A 88 20.86 -23.66 13.34
N LYS A 89 20.37 -23.50 12.11
CA LYS A 89 20.20 -24.63 11.16
C LYS A 89 21.52 -25.23 10.68
N LEU A 90 22.62 -24.46 10.65
CA LEU A 90 23.94 -24.95 10.22
C LEU A 90 24.63 -25.78 11.31
N ASP A 91 24.25 -25.58 12.57
CA ASP A 91 24.83 -26.26 13.74
C ASP A 91 24.07 -27.55 14.14
N THR A 92 22.96 -27.87 13.45
CA THR A 92 22.13 -29.10 13.62
C THR A 92 22.16 -29.99 12.39
#